data_AF-A0A8T0DK22-F1
#
_entry.id   AF-A0A8T0DK22-F1
#
_cell.length_a   1.000
_cell.length_b   1.000
_cell.length_c   1.000
_cell.angle_alpha   90.00
_cell.angle_beta   90.00
_cell.angle_gamma   90.00
#
_symmetry.space_group_name_H-M   'P 1'
#
loop_
_entity.id
_entity.type
_entity.pdbx_description
1 polymer ?
#
loop_
_entity_poly.entity_id
_entity_poly.type
_entity_poly.pdbx_seq_one_letter_code
_entity_poly.pdbx_strand_id
1 'polypeptide(L)'
;MQDKWLDNPVNFLSSGVVRLILIILLGGGDTGLAIYARFKNPHASRVGFSAHLGGFVAGVLLGIPILRNLEVEKWEKVCFWVCIVLYTCFVAAAILFNGFCVQINRCPASVY
;
A
#
# COMPACT_ATOMS: atom_id res chain seq x y z
N MET A 1 -13.23 18.42 -17.89
CA MET A 1 -14.24 18.36 -16.79
C MET A 1 -15.09 17.13 -17.06
N GLN A 2 -15.08 16.13 -16.16
CA GLN A 2 -15.86 14.88 -16.31
C GLN A 2 -17.35 15.15 -16.08
N ASP A 3 -18.06 15.49 -17.15
CA ASP A 3 -19.45 15.98 -17.17
C ASP A 3 -20.51 14.86 -17.20
N LYS A 4 -20.11 13.59 -17.40
CA LYS A 4 -21.04 12.44 -17.60
C LYS A 4 -20.81 11.24 -16.69
N TRP A 5 -20.20 11.47 -15.54
CA TRP A 5 -19.75 10.38 -14.67
C TRP A 5 -20.88 9.73 -13.85
N LEU A 6 -21.99 10.44 -13.62
CA LEU A 6 -23.15 9.93 -12.88
C LEU A 6 -24.09 9.04 -13.71
N ASP A 7 -23.90 8.96 -15.03
CA ASP A 7 -24.84 8.31 -15.95
C ASP A 7 -24.74 6.78 -15.94
N ASN A 8 -23.63 6.22 -15.45
CA ASN A 8 -23.41 4.77 -15.41
C ASN A 8 -22.70 4.35 -14.13
N PRO A 9 -23.07 3.21 -13.51
CA PRO A 9 -22.44 2.75 -12.26
C PRO A 9 -20.96 2.39 -12.44
N VAL A 10 -20.58 1.91 -13.63
CA VAL A 10 -19.17 1.65 -13.99
C VAL A 10 -18.38 2.94 -14.18
N ASN A 11 -19.00 3.97 -14.78
CA ASN A 11 -18.38 5.28 -14.86
C ASN A 11 -18.18 5.77 -13.44
N PHE A 12 -19.22 5.75 -12.60
CA PHE A 12 -19.19 6.08 -11.18
C PHE A 12 -17.98 5.42 -10.46
N LEU A 13 -17.88 4.11 -10.44
CA LEU A 13 -16.73 3.43 -9.83
C LEU A 13 -15.36 3.84 -10.41
N SER A 14 -15.32 4.27 -11.67
CA SER A 14 -14.10 4.67 -12.37
C SER A 14 -13.62 6.12 -12.11
N SER A 15 -14.35 6.97 -11.37
CA SER A 15 -13.78 8.31 -11.03
C SER A 15 -12.64 8.16 -10.04
N GLY A 16 -11.60 8.97 -10.26
CA GLY A 16 -10.49 9.09 -9.33
C GLY A 16 -10.93 9.38 -7.89
N VAL A 17 -12.00 10.16 -7.69
CA VAL A 17 -12.49 10.51 -6.34
C VAL A 17 -13.09 9.27 -5.64
N VAL A 18 -13.99 8.55 -6.30
CA VAL A 18 -14.60 7.34 -5.71
C VAL A 18 -13.56 6.25 -5.52
N ARG A 19 -12.67 6.07 -6.49
CA ARG A 19 -11.58 5.10 -6.42
C ARG A 19 -10.62 5.39 -5.26
N LEU A 20 -10.24 6.66 -5.07
CA LEU A 20 -9.41 7.09 -3.94
C LEU A 20 -10.11 6.84 -2.61
N ILE A 21 -11.40 7.21 -2.50
CA ILE A 21 -12.20 6.96 -1.30
C ILE A 21 -12.24 5.45 -0.99
N LEU A 22 -12.51 4.61 -1.98
CA LEU A 22 -12.55 3.14 -1.81
C LEU A 22 -11.20 2.58 -1.33
N ILE A 23 -10.08 3.05 -1.90
CA ILE A 23 -8.74 2.62 -1.48
C ILE A 23 -8.46 3.02 -0.02
N ILE A 24 -8.82 4.24 0.37
CA ILE A 24 -8.64 4.71 1.75
C ILE A 24 -9.52 3.92 2.71
N LEU A 25 -10.77 3.65 2.33
CA LEU A 25 -11.73 2.93 3.18
C LEU A 25 -11.35 1.47 3.36
N LEU A 26 -10.96 0.79 2.27
CA LEU A 26 -10.53 -0.61 2.30
C LEU A 26 -9.17 -0.76 2.98
N GLY A 27 -8.15 -0.01 2.56
CA GLY A 27 -6.81 -0.09 3.14
C GLY A 27 -6.74 0.42 4.58
N GLY A 28 -7.45 1.51 4.87
CA GLY A 28 -7.57 2.04 6.23
C GLY A 28 -8.40 1.13 7.14
N GLY A 29 -9.48 0.53 6.63
CA GLY A 29 -10.29 -0.44 7.35
C GLY A 29 -9.52 -1.71 7.70
N ASP A 30 -8.77 -2.27 6.76
CA ASP A 30 -7.92 -3.45 6.97
C ASP A 30 -6.84 -3.17 8.03
N THR A 31 -6.16 -2.02 7.90
CA THR A 31 -5.17 -1.56 8.89
C THR A 31 -5.79 -1.31 10.27
N GLY A 32 -6.95 -0.65 10.32
CA GLY A 32 -7.67 -0.35 11.55
C GLY A 32 -8.18 -1.61 12.25
N LEU A 33 -8.68 -2.59 11.50
CA LEU A 33 -9.12 -3.88 12.03
C LEU A 33 -7.94 -4.67 12.61
N ALA A 34 -6.78 -4.63 11.95
CA ALA A 34 -5.58 -5.26 12.47
C ALA A 34 -5.09 -4.62 13.78
N ILE A 35 -5.15 -3.28 13.87
CA ILE A 35 -4.85 -2.54 15.10
C ILE A 35 -5.85 -2.94 16.20
N TYR A 36 -7.14 -2.94 15.89
CA TYR A 36 -8.21 -3.31 16.84
C TYR A 36 -8.04 -4.75 17.35
N ALA A 37 -7.81 -5.71 16.45
CA ALA A 37 -7.59 -7.11 16.80
C ALA A 37 -6.40 -7.30 17.74
N ARG A 38 -5.36 -6.47 17.61
CA ARG A 38 -4.20 -6.48 18.52
C ARG A 38 -4.52 -5.94 19.90
N PHE A 39 -5.25 -4.82 20.01
CA PHE A 39 -5.68 -4.30 21.32
C PHE A 39 -6.60 -5.27 22.06
N LYS A 40 -7.45 -6.00 21.32
CA LYS A 40 -8.39 -6.97 21.88
C LYS A 40 -7.72 -8.28 22.30
N ASN A 41 -6.73 -8.75 21.53
CA ASN A 41 -6.03 -10.02 21.76
C ASN A 41 -4.51 -9.88 21.52
N PRO A 42 -3.76 -9.37 22.51
CA PRO A 42 -2.32 -9.10 22.37
C PRO A 42 -1.48 -10.37 22.18
N HIS A 43 -1.97 -11.55 22.55
CA HIS A 43 -1.27 -12.83 22.39
C HIS A 43 -1.64 -13.61 21.12
N ALA A 44 -2.69 -13.20 20.39
CA ALA A 44 -3.16 -13.92 19.18
C ALA A 44 -2.63 -13.31 17.87
N SER A 45 -2.30 -12.01 17.87
CA SER A 45 -1.84 -11.29 16.68
C SER A 45 -0.31 -11.37 16.56
N ARG A 46 0.17 -12.34 15.79
CA ARG A 46 1.61 -12.59 15.51
C ARG A 46 2.22 -11.68 14.44
N VAL A 47 1.42 -10.83 13.82
CA VAL A 47 1.84 -9.89 12.76
C VAL A 47 2.26 -8.56 13.40
N GLY A 48 3.50 -8.12 13.12
CA GLY A 48 4.03 -6.85 13.63
C GLY A 48 3.35 -5.64 12.98
N PHE A 49 3.18 -4.56 13.75
CA PHE A 49 2.66 -3.27 13.26
C PHE A 49 3.47 -2.72 12.08
N SER A 50 4.78 -2.94 12.10
CA SER A 50 5.71 -2.62 11.00
C SER A 50 5.38 -3.34 9.70
N ALA A 51 4.85 -4.58 9.77
CA ALA A 51 4.47 -5.33 8.58
C ALA A 51 3.20 -4.77 7.92
N HIS A 52 2.21 -4.34 8.72
CA HIS A 52 0.99 -3.71 8.18
C HIS A 52 1.28 -2.32 7.61
N LEU A 53 2.06 -1.50 8.31
CA LEU A 53 2.49 -0.21 7.76
C LEU A 53 3.35 -0.38 6.51
N GLY A 54 4.29 -1.34 6.50
CA GLY A 54 5.10 -1.65 5.33
C GLY A 54 4.24 -2.09 4.14
N GLY A 55 3.23 -2.94 4.39
CA GLY A 55 2.26 -3.36 3.39
C GLY A 55 1.41 -2.20 2.85
N PHE A 56 0.94 -1.30 3.71
CA PHE A 56 0.20 -0.11 3.30
C PHE A 56 1.04 0.81 2.41
N VAL A 57 2.28 1.13 2.82
CA VAL A 57 3.21 1.97 2.05
C VAL A 57 3.53 1.32 0.71
N ALA A 58 3.83 0.02 0.69
CA ALA A 58 4.07 -0.73 -0.54
C ALA A 58 2.83 -0.73 -1.46
N GLY A 59 1.64 -0.91 -0.90
CA GLY A 59 0.37 -0.87 -1.62
C GLY A 59 0.06 0.50 -2.24
N VAL A 60 0.36 1.59 -1.55
CA VAL A 60 0.23 2.95 -2.10
C VAL A 60 1.24 3.20 -3.22
N LEU A 61 2.51 2.83 -3.00
CA LEU A 61 3.58 3.00 -4.00
C LEU A 61 3.34 2.18 -5.28
N LEU A 62 2.76 0.98 -5.18
CA LEU A 62 2.34 0.19 -6.34
C LEU A 62 0.97 0.60 -6.89
N GLY A 63 0.07 1.10 -6.04
CA GLY A 63 -1.26 1.52 -6.44
C GLY A 63 -1.23 2.64 -7.47
N ILE A 64 -0.36 3.64 -7.28
CA ILE A 64 -0.21 4.78 -8.20
C ILE A 64 0.17 4.35 -9.63
N PRO A 65 1.20 3.51 -9.86
CA PRO A 65 1.56 3.08 -11.22
C PRO A 65 0.58 2.08 -11.84
N ILE A 66 -0.09 1.24 -11.04
CA ILE A 66 -1.05 0.24 -11.53
C ILE A 66 -2.40 0.90 -11.88
N LEU A 67 -2.87 1.81 -11.04
CA LEU A 67 -4.17 2.48 -11.18
C LEU A 67 -4.02 3.71 -12.09
N ARG A 68 -3.71 3.50 -13.38
CA ARG A 68 -3.58 4.61 -14.34
C ARG A 68 -4.87 5.41 -14.48
N ASN A 69 -4.72 6.74 -14.58
CA ASN A 69 -5.80 7.66 -14.88
C ASN A 69 -6.27 7.52 -16.34
N LEU A 70 -7.53 7.87 -16.63
CA LEU A 70 -8.10 7.79 -17.99
C LEU A 70 -7.49 8.82 -18.95
N GLU A 71 -7.06 9.98 -18.45
CA GLU A 71 -6.31 11.01 -19.19
C GLU A 71 -4.92 11.14 -18.57
N VAL A 72 -3.87 10.93 -19.37
CA VAL A 72 -2.48 10.93 -18.89
C VAL A 72 -1.91 12.33 -18.96
N GLU A 73 -1.76 12.96 -17.79
CA GLU A 73 -1.07 14.23 -17.64
C GLU A 73 0.45 14.05 -17.55
N LYS A 74 1.22 15.06 -17.95
CA LYS A 74 2.71 14.97 -17.99
C LYS A 74 3.32 14.75 -16.60
N TRP A 75 2.71 15.31 -15.55
CA TRP A 75 3.18 15.16 -14.17
C TRP A 75 2.97 13.74 -13.61
N GLU A 76 1.96 13.02 -14.10
CA GLU A 76 1.70 11.64 -13.69
C GLU A 76 2.82 10.70 -14.15
N LYS A 77 3.44 10.97 -15.31
CA LYS A 77 4.59 10.19 -15.79
C LYS A 77 5.78 10.30 -14.84
N VAL A 78 6.02 11.49 -14.29
CA VAL A 78 7.11 11.70 -13.31
C VAL A 78 6.77 10.98 -12.00
N CYS A 79 5.53 11.14 -11.51
CA CYS A 79 5.06 10.46 -10.29
C CYS A 79 5.14 8.93 -10.42
N PHE A 80 4.78 8.38 -11.58
CA PHE A 80 4.88 6.96 -11.92
C PHE A 80 6.31 6.44 -11.74
N TRP A 81 7.29 7.11 -12.35
CA TRP A 81 8.69 6.70 -12.27
C TRP A 81 9.25 6.84 -10.85
N VAL A 82 8.90 7.91 -10.14
CA VAL A 82 9.30 8.11 -8.74
C VAL A 82 8.76 6.99 -7.85
N CYS A 83 7.47 6.62 -8.00
CA CYS A 83 6.85 5.55 -7.23
C CYS A 83 7.49 4.18 -7.51
N ILE A 84 7.80 3.87 -8.77
CA ILE A 84 8.50 2.62 -9.14
C ILE A 84 9.91 2.58 -8.54
N VAL A 85 10.67 3.67 -8.62
CA VAL A 85 12.03 3.73 -8.07
C VAL A 85 11.98 3.54 -6.55
N LEU A 86 11.09 4.27 -5.85
CA LEU A 86 10.93 4.15 -4.41
C LEU A 86 10.49 2.74 -3.99
N TYR A 87 9.52 2.14 -4.68
CA TYR A 87 9.08 0.77 -4.42
C TYR A 87 10.23 -0.23 -4.61
N THR A 88 10.99 -0.10 -5.69
CA THR A 88 12.13 -0.99 -5.99
C THR A 88 13.20 -0.87 -4.92
N CYS A 89 13.55 0.36 -4.50
CA CYS A 89 14.49 0.60 -3.41
C CYS A 89 14.00 -0.01 -2.09
N PHE A 90 12.71 0.11 -1.79
CA PHE A 90 12.11 -0.46 -0.58
C PHE A 90 12.18 -1.99 -0.58
N VAL A 91 11.84 -2.65 -1.69
CA VAL A 91 11.94 -4.10 -1.85
C VAL A 91 13.39 -4.56 -1.77
N ALA A 92 14.32 -3.87 -2.45
CA ALA A 92 15.74 -4.18 -2.38
C ALA A 92 16.27 -4.08 -0.95
N ALA A 93 15.91 -3.03 -0.21
CA ALA A 93 16.28 -2.87 1.19
C ALA A 93 15.71 -4.01 2.07
N ALA A 94 14.46 -4.43 1.84
CA ALA A 94 13.85 -5.55 2.56
C ALA A 94 14.55 -6.89 2.27
N ILE A 95 14.92 -7.15 1.01
CA ILE A 95 15.66 -8.35 0.61
C ILE A 95 17.06 -8.36 1.21
N LEU A 96 17.79 -7.24 1.10
CA LEU A 96 19.12 -7.10 1.68
C LEU A 96 19.08 -7.27 3.19
N PHE A 97 18.12 -6.64 3.86
CA PHE A 97 17.90 -6.81 5.30
C PHE A 97 17.71 -8.28 5.66
N ASN A 98 16.81 -9.00 4.98
CA ASN A 98 16.60 -10.43 5.23
C ASN A 98 17.83 -11.29 4.92
N GLY A 99 18.54 -11.02 3.82
CA GLY A 99 19.74 -11.75 3.43
C GLY A 99 20.90 -11.58 4.41
N PHE A 100 21.19 -10.34 4.81
CA PHE A 100 22.24 -10.05 5.80
C PHE A 100 21.86 -10.54 7.20
N CYS A 101 20.60 -10.41 7.58
CA CYS A 101 20.03 -10.94 8.83
C CYS A 101 20.29 -12.44 8.97
N VAL A 102 19.99 -13.23 7.92
CA VAL A 102 20.22 -14.67 7.88
C VAL A 102 21.71 -15.01 7.98
N GLN A 103 22.57 -14.29 7.24
CA GLN A 103 24.01 -14.55 7.22
C GLN A 103 24.68 -14.28 8.57
N ILE A 104 24.24 -13.25 9.31
CA ILE A 104 24.88 -12.78 10.55
C ILE A 104 24.29 -13.48 11.80
N ASN A 105 23.30 -14.38 11.65
CA ASN A 105 22.56 -15.02 12.75
C ASN A 105 21.99 -14.02 13.79
N ARG A 106 21.90 -12.74 13.41
CA ARG A 106 21.40 -11.62 14.20
C ARG A 106 20.08 -11.16 13.64
N CYS A 107 19.22 -12.11 13.29
CA CYS A 107 17.87 -11.73 12.96
C CYS A 107 17.19 -11.17 14.21
N PRO A 108 16.56 -9.99 14.14
CA PRO A 108 15.61 -9.63 15.17
C PRO A 108 14.61 -10.77 15.16
N ALA A 109 14.63 -11.57 16.22
CA ALA A 109 13.61 -12.57 16.43
C ALA A 109 12.28 -11.84 16.22
N SER A 110 11.38 -12.43 15.43
CA SER A 110 9.96 -12.15 15.57
C SER A 110 9.69 -12.33 17.05
N VAL A 111 9.72 -11.25 17.82
CA VAL A 111 9.64 -11.32 19.28
C VAL A 111 8.25 -11.90 19.55
N TYR A 112 8.32 -13.16 19.96
CA TYR A 112 7.32 -14.16 20.28
C TYR A 112 5.92 -13.63 20.61
#